data_AF-A0A2V7LKZ4-F1
#
_entry.id   AF-A0A2V7LKZ4-F1
#
_cell.length_a   1.000
_cell.length_b   1.000
_cell.length_c   1.000
_cell.angle_alpha   90.00
_cell.angle_beta   90.00
_cell.angle_gamma   90.00
#
_symmetry.space_group_name_H-M   'P 1'
#
loop_
_entity.id
_entity.type
_entity.pdbx_description
1 polymer ?
#
loop_
_entity_poly.entity_id
_entity_poly.type
_entity_poly.pdbx_seq_one_letter_code
_entity_poly.pdbx_strand_id
1 'polypeptide(L)'
;MTRLRAEPDPAQRYPAAVARLRALIDEPSPAGTLEESIDRLLERVALSTSEGIEVSPDRVNLLTLHSTKGLEFSRVYIVGLEDYQIPGLREAKENRQAEIQEARRLVYVGMTRARERLVLTRVEHRFGMEAGGSSFLEEMGLEAQTVGARELPEDIVHS
;
A
#
# COMPACT_ATOMS: atom_id res chain seq x y z
N MET A 1 -38.13 3.96 -18.69
CA MET A 1 -37.11 3.41 -19.62
C MET A 1 -35.76 3.41 -18.92
N THR A 2 -35.48 2.33 -18.19
CA THR A 2 -34.25 2.12 -17.43
C THR A 2 -33.08 2.02 -18.40
N ARG A 3 -32.18 3.02 -18.41
CA ARG A 3 -30.93 2.94 -19.16
C ARG A 3 -30.05 1.87 -18.50
N LEU A 4 -29.97 0.68 -19.07
CA LEU A 4 -28.84 -0.21 -18.84
C LEU A 4 -27.59 0.57 -19.27
N ARG A 5 -26.74 0.97 -18.30
CA ARG A 5 -25.36 1.34 -18.62
C ARG A 5 -24.77 0.11 -19.31
N ALA A 6 -24.44 0.24 -20.59
CA ALA A 6 -23.59 -0.74 -21.24
C ALA A 6 -22.30 -0.81 -20.41
N GLU A 7 -22.01 -1.97 -19.82
CA GLU A 7 -20.74 -2.15 -19.14
C GLU A 7 -19.63 -1.93 -20.17
N PRO A 8 -18.60 -1.12 -19.86
CA PRO A 8 -17.49 -0.93 -20.78
C PRO A 8 -16.86 -2.28 -21.12
N ASP A 9 -16.44 -2.43 -22.38
CA ASP A 9 -15.77 -3.63 -22.91
C ASP A 9 -14.74 -4.14 -21.90
N PRO A 10 -14.73 -5.44 -21.55
CA PRO A 10 -13.71 -6.03 -20.68
C PRO A 10 -12.27 -5.63 -21.05
N ALA A 11 -11.99 -5.41 -22.34
CA ALA A 11 -10.70 -4.92 -22.82
C ALA A 11 -10.36 -3.48 -22.38
N GLN A 12 -11.37 -2.64 -22.18
CA GLN A 12 -11.21 -1.29 -21.64
C GLN A 12 -11.17 -1.28 -20.11
N ARG A 13 -11.88 -2.22 -19.47
CA ARG A 13 -11.96 -2.31 -18.01
C ARG A 13 -10.73 -2.98 -17.39
N TYR A 14 -10.15 -3.96 -18.09
CA TYR A 14 -9.00 -4.72 -17.63
C TYR A 14 -7.96 -4.85 -18.76
N PRO A 15 -7.38 -3.74 -19.22
CA PRO A 15 -6.52 -3.73 -20.41
C PRO A 15 -5.31 -4.65 -20.25
N ALA A 16 -4.69 -4.68 -19.07
CA ALA A 16 -3.56 -5.57 -18.80
C ALA A 16 -3.96 -7.06 -18.78
N ALA A 17 -5.08 -7.40 -18.15
CA ALA A 17 -5.57 -8.78 -18.10
C ALA A 17 -5.94 -9.30 -19.50
N VAL A 18 -6.61 -8.48 -20.31
CA VAL A 18 -6.99 -8.83 -21.69
C VAL A 18 -5.78 -8.88 -22.61
N ALA A 19 -4.79 -7.99 -22.44
CA ALA A 19 -3.53 -8.07 -23.18
C ALA A 19 -2.76 -9.36 -22.88
N ARG A 20 -2.72 -9.78 -21.60
CA ARG A 20 -2.11 -11.06 -21.20
C ARG A 20 -2.85 -12.27 -21.78
N LEU A 21 -4.18 -12.24 -21.77
CA LEU A 21 -5.01 -13.30 -22.36
C LEU A 21 -4.75 -13.42 -23.87
N ARG A 22 -4.68 -12.29 -24.59
CA ARG A 22 -4.38 -12.26 -26.03
C ARG A 22 -2.98 -12.77 -26.33
N ALA A 23 -1.98 -12.32 -25.57
CA ALA A 23 -0.61 -12.83 -25.70
C ALA A 23 -0.52 -14.35 -25.52
N LEU A 24 -1.37 -14.94 -24.67
CA LEU A 24 -1.44 -16.38 -24.46
C LEU A 24 -2.15 -17.15 -25.58
N ILE A 25 -3.18 -16.53 -26.19
CA ILE A 25 -3.91 -17.10 -27.34
C ILE A 25 -3.04 -17.02 -28.61
N ASP A 26 -2.27 -15.94 -28.76
CA ASP A 26 -1.43 -15.67 -29.93
C ASP A 26 -0.02 -16.28 -29.82
N GLU A 27 0.39 -16.78 -28.65
CA GLU A 27 1.63 -17.54 -28.51
C GLU A 27 1.51 -18.85 -29.31
N PRO A 28 2.44 -19.16 -30.24
CA PRO A 28 2.40 -20.40 -30.99
C PRO A 28 2.60 -21.58 -30.03
N SER A 29 1.51 -22.21 -29.62
CA SER A 29 1.55 -23.42 -28.82
C SER A 29 2.34 -24.49 -29.59
N PRO A 30 3.45 -25.02 -29.04
CA PRO A 30 4.07 -26.20 -29.62
C PRO A 30 3.11 -27.37 -29.38
N ALA A 31 2.20 -27.61 -30.32
CA ALA A 31 1.35 -28.80 -30.42
C ALA A 31 0.58 -29.20 -29.14
N GLY A 32 0.00 -28.25 -28.40
CA GLY A 32 -0.84 -28.53 -27.23
C GLY A 32 -2.36 -28.39 -27.51
N THR A 33 -3.18 -29.07 -26.70
CA THR A 33 -4.64 -28.96 -26.76
C THR A 33 -5.15 -27.65 -26.12
N LEU A 34 -6.41 -27.29 -26.38
CA LEU A 34 -7.06 -26.15 -25.74
C LEU A 34 -7.09 -26.31 -24.20
N GLU A 35 -7.25 -27.53 -23.72
CA GLU A 35 -7.29 -27.87 -22.29
C GLU A 35 -5.95 -27.56 -21.61
N GLU A 36 -4.83 -27.97 -22.21
CA GLU A 36 -3.48 -27.67 -21.71
C GLU A 36 -3.18 -26.16 -21.69
N SER A 37 -3.76 -25.42 -22.64
CA SER A 37 -3.63 -23.95 -22.70
C SER A 37 -4.43 -23.28 -21.58
N ILE A 38 -5.61 -23.80 -21.24
CA ILE A 38 -6.43 -23.34 -20.11
C ILE A 38 -5.74 -23.66 -18.78
N ASP A 39 -5.21 -24.87 -18.61
CA ASP A 39 -4.52 -25.26 -17.37
C ASP A 39 -3.30 -24.38 -17.09
N ARG A 40 -2.47 -24.12 -18.11
CA ARG A 40 -1.33 -23.18 -17.99
C ARG A 40 -1.77 -21.76 -17.67
N LEU A 41 -2.90 -21.31 -18.22
CA LEU A 41 -3.47 -20.01 -17.88
C LEU A 41 -3.90 -19.96 -16.42
N LEU A 42 -4.63 -20.97 -15.95
CA LEU A 42 -5.11 -21.05 -14.57
C LEU A 42 -3.96 -21.12 -13.57
N GLU A 43 -2.91 -21.90 -13.88
CA GLU A 43 -1.69 -21.96 -13.07
C GLU A 43 -0.99 -20.60 -13.00
N ARG A 44 -0.80 -19.91 -14.14
CA ARG A 44 -0.22 -18.56 -14.17
C ARG A 44 -1.08 -17.53 -13.46
N VAL A 45 -2.41 -17.61 -13.54
CA VAL A 45 -3.32 -16.70 -12.82
C VAL A 45 -3.25 -16.95 -11.31
N ALA A 46 -3.24 -18.21 -10.89
CA ALA A 46 -3.09 -18.58 -9.48
C ALA A 46 -1.73 -18.15 -8.91
N LEU A 47 -0.67 -18.20 -9.72
CA LEU A 47 0.68 -17.73 -9.37
C LEU A 47 0.87 -16.23 -9.60
N SER A 48 -0.02 -15.57 -10.34
CA SER A 48 0.05 -14.13 -10.54
C SER A 48 -0.32 -13.47 -9.23
N THR A 49 0.70 -12.98 -8.52
CA THR A 49 0.50 -11.87 -7.60
C THR A 49 -0.09 -10.71 -8.40
N SER A 50 -0.99 -9.93 -7.81
CA SER A 50 -1.50 -8.74 -8.50
C SER A 50 -0.31 -7.97 -9.05
N GLU A 51 -0.41 -7.49 -10.29
CA GLU A 51 0.58 -6.53 -10.78
C GLU A 51 0.78 -5.48 -9.69
N GLY A 52 2.04 -5.11 -9.45
CA GLY A 52 2.40 -4.18 -8.40
C GLY A 52 1.49 -2.96 -8.43
N ILE A 53 1.35 -2.29 -7.28
CA ILE A 53 0.32 -1.27 -7.15
C ILE A 53 0.48 -0.19 -8.23
N GLU A 54 -0.61 0.06 -8.94
CA GLU A 54 -0.66 1.06 -9.99
C GLU A 54 -0.53 2.45 -9.36
N VAL A 55 0.68 3.01 -9.46
CA VAL A 55 0.99 4.35 -8.97
C VAL A 55 0.60 5.35 -10.06
N SER A 56 -0.23 6.31 -9.72
CA SER A 56 -0.61 7.41 -10.62
C SER A 56 0.16 8.68 -10.23
N PRO A 57 0.89 9.32 -11.17
CA PRO A 57 1.65 10.54 -10.87
C PRO A 57 0.74 11.75 -10.59
N ASP A 58 -0.47 11.77 -11.15
CA ASP A 58 -1.40 12.90 -11.06
C ASP A 58 -2.42 12.74 -9.92
N ARG A 59 -2.18 11.81 -8.98
CA ARG A 59 -3.10 11.49 -7.89
C ARG A 59 -2.34 11.21 -6.59
N VAL A 60 -3.06 11.33 -5.48
CA VAL A 60 -2.57 10.84 -4.19
C VAL A 60 -2.65 9.31 -4.18
N ASN A 61 -1.51 8.66 -3.91
CA ASN A 61 -1.40 7.21 -3.84
C ASN A 61 -1.56 6.75 -2.38
N LEU A 62 -2.68 6.10 -2.07
CA LEU A 62 -2.94 5.50 -0.76
C LEU A 62 -2.45 4.06 -0.75
N LEU A 63 -1.37 3.81 -0.01
CA LEU A 63 -0.66 2.52 0.00
C LEU A 63 -0.51 2.01 1.44
N THR A 64 -0.38 0.68 1.58
CA THR A 64 0.12 0.11 2.84
C THR A 64 1.63 0.23 2.92
N LEU A 65 2.25 0.16 4.11
CA LEU A 65 3.72 0.21 4.23
C LEU A 65 4.40 -0.90 3.41
N HIS A 66 3.88 -2.13 3.46
CA HIS A 66 4.42 -3.28 2.70
C HIS A 66 4.45 -3.03 1.20
N SER A 67 3.40 -2.38 0.70
CA SER A 67 3.17 -2.05 -0.69
C SER A 67 4.11 -0.98 -1.25
N THR A 68 4.78 -0.21 -0.39
CA THR A 68 5.64 0.89 -0.82
C THR A 68 7.05 0.46 -1.26
N LYS A 69 7.42 -0.80 -1.04
CA LYS A 69 8.77 -1.28 -1.33
C LYS A 69 9.14 -1.07 -2.79
N GLY A 70 10.27 -0.40 -3.03
CA GLY A 70 10.76 -0.10 -4.38
C GLY A 70 10.13 1.12 -5.04
N LEU A 71 9.18 1.79 -4.37
CA LEU A 71 8.59 3.06 -4.82
C LEU A 71 9.27 4.23 -4.13
N GLU A 72 9.23 5.41 -4.74
CA GLU A 72 9.72 6.65 -4.14
C GLU A 72 8.82 7.82 -4.56
N PHE A 73 8.64 8.77 -3.65
CA PHE A 73 7.75 9.91 -3.82
C PHE A 73 8.43 11.18 -3.31
N SER A 74 8.16 12.33 -3.94
CA SER A 74 8.64 13.62 -3.43
C SER A 74 8.17 13.86 -1.99
N ARG A 75 6.91 13.53 -1.69
CA ARG A 75 6.31 13.70 -0.35
C ARG A 75 5.65 12.41 0.10
N VAL A 76 5.88 12.01 1.35
CA VAL A 76 5.27 10.83 1.98
C VAL A 76 4.63 11.21 3.31
N TYR A 77 3.41 10.74 3.51
CA TYR A 77 2.65 10.88 4.75
C TYR A 77 2.44 9.49 5.34
N ILE A 78 3.14 9.17 6.43
CA ILE A 78 2.90 7.94 7.18
C ILE A 78 1.88 8.26 8.27
N VAL A 79 0.68 7.75 8.07
CA VAL A 79 -0.44 7.97 8.98
C VAL A 79 -0.60 6.83 9.96
N GLY A 80 -0.95 7.16 11.20
CA GLY A 80 -1.24 6.18 12.23
C GLY A 80 0.00 5.48 12.75
N LEU A 81 1.09 6.21 12.97
CA LEU A 81 2.29 5.70 13.64
C LEU A 81 2.04 5.58 15.15
N GLU A 82 1.19 4.61 15.48
CA GLU A 82 0.62 4.38 16.80
C GLU A 82 0.91 2.94 17.22
N ASP A 83 1.26 2.69 18.50
CA ASP A 83 1.51 1.33 18.99
C ASP A 83 0.28 0.43 18.79
N TYR A 84 -0.92 1.04 18.77
CA TYR A 84 -2.18 0.42 18.41
C TYR A 84 -2.21 -0.23 17.03
N GLN A 85 -1.56 0.38 16.05
CA GLN A 85 -1.56 -0.08 14.66
C GLN A 85 -0.24 -0.77 14.30
N ILE A 86 0.88 -0.26 14.79
CA ILE A 86 2.24 -0.67 14.44
C ILE A 86 3.08 -0.69 15.73
N PRO A 87 3.45 -1.87 16.26
CA PRO A 87 3.26 -3.22 15.75
C PRO A 87 1.85 -3.80 16.00
N GLY A 88 0.97 -3.06 16.67
CA GLY A 88 -0.36 -3.50 17.06
C GLY A 88 -0.48 -3.79 18.56
N LEU A 89 -1.65 -3.47 19.15
CA LEU A 89 -2.03 -3.95 20.49
C LEU A 89 -2.29 -5.46 20.42
N ARG A 90 -1.31 -6.26 20.79
CA ARG A 90 -1.48 -7.69 21.04
C ARG A 90 -0.71 -8.07 22.30
N GLU A 91 -1.35 -8.79 23.19
CA GLU A 91 -0.76 -9.31 24.42
C GLU A 91 0.41 -10.26 24.13
N ALA A 92 1.27 -10.44 25.14
CA ALA A 92 2.52 -11.17 25.15
C ALA A 92 2.50 -12.48 24.33
N LYS A 93 2.84 -12.36 23.04
CA LYS A 93 3.22 -13.50 22.21
C LYS A 93 4.70 -13.78 22.40
N GLU A 94 5.10 -15.05 22.34
CA GLU A 94 6.50 -15.47 22.31
C GLU A 94 7.33 -14.72 21.25
N ASN A 95 6.68 -14.25 20.18
CA ASN A 95 7.32 -13.55 19.06
C ASN A 95 7.23 -12.01 19.12
N ARG A 96 6.82 -11.40 20.24
CA ARG A 96 6.60 -9.95 20.31
C ARG A 96 7.84 -9.14 19.91
N GLN A 97 9.03 -9.58 20.29
CA GLN A 97 10.26 -8.89 19.91
C GLN A 97 10.50 -8.93 18.40
N ALA A 98 10.22 -10.07 17.75
CA ALA A 98 10.35 -10.21 16.30
C ALA A 98 9.31 -9.34 15.56
N GLU A 99 8.07 -9.29 16.05
CA GLU A 99 7.02 -8.41 15.51
C GLU A 99 7.43 -6.92 15.60
N ILE A 100 8.03 -6.49 16.72
CA ILE A 100 8.57 -5.12 16.88
C ILE A 100 9.70 -4.86 15.88
N GLN A 101 10.64 -5.80 15.71
CA GLN A 101 11.73 -5.64 14.73
C GLN A 101 11.21 -5.53 13.30
N GLU A 102 10.20 -6.31 12.93
CA GLU A 102 9.60 -6.23 11.61
C GLU A 102 8.84 -4.93 11.42
N ALA A 103 8.04 -4.51 12.40
CA ALA A 103 7.38 -3.20 12.38
C ALA A 103 8.38 -2.05 12.22
N ARG A 104 9.50 -2.10 12.94
CA ARG A 104 10.60 -1.13 12.80
C ARG A 104 11.15 -1.10 11.38
N ARG A 105 11.38 -2.28 10.78
CA ARG A 105 11.83 -2.39 9.38
C ARG A 105 10.82 -1.82 8.41
N LEU A 106 9.53 -2.08 8.61
CA LEU A 106 8.45 -1.55 7.75
C LEU A 106 8.36 -0.02 7.82
N VAL A 107 8.43 0.54 9.03
CA VAL A 107 8.44 2.00 9.23
C VAL A 107 9.66 2.60 8.55
N TYR A 108 10.86 2.05 8.77
CA TYR A 108 12.09 2.50 8.11
C TYR A 108 11.98 2.46 6.57
N VAL A 109 11.46 1.36 6.01
CA VAL A 109 11.24 1.25 4.56
C VAL A 109 10.29 2.33 4.10
N GLY A 110 9.16 2.56 4.77
CA GLY A 110 8.21 3.61 4.45
C GLY A 110 8.81 5.02 4.50
N MET A 111 9.61 5.32 5.53
CA MET A 111 10.29 6.61 5.68
C MET A 111 11.26 6.88 4.53
N THR A 112 12.04 5.86 4.13
CA THR A 112 13.02 5.99 3.04
C THR A 112 12.39 6.07 1.64
N ARG A 113 11.06 6.03 1.52
CA ARG A 113 10.39 6.29 0.23
C ARG A 113 10.23 7.80 -0.02
N ALA A 114 10.41 8.64 1.00
CA ALA A 114 10.34 10.09 0.88
C ALA A 114 11.65 10.66 0.31
N ARG A 115 11.55 11.52 -0.70
CA ARG A 115 12.72 12.22 -1.27
C ARG A 115 12.92 13.62 -0.69
N GLU A 116 11.86 14.40 -0.57
CA GLU A 116 11.93 15.81 -0.17
C GLU A 116 11.27 16.05 1.19
N ARG A 117 10.11 15.43 1.43
CA ARG A 117 9.36 15.63 2.67
C ARG A 117 8.74 14.35 3.20
N LEU A 118 8.95 14.11 4.48
CA LEU A 118 8.31 13.06 5.27
C LEU A 118 7.46 13.71 6.36
N VAL A 119 6.21 13.28 6.47
CA VAL A 119 5.31 13.65 7.57
C VAL A 119 4.85 12.38 8.27
N LEU A 120 4.98 12.36 9.59
CA LEU A 120 4.51 11.27 10.44
C LEU A 120 3.34 11.79 11.27
N THR A 121 2.23 11.03 11.34
CA THR A 121 1.07 11.43 12.16
C THR A 121 0.64 10.31 13.09
N ARG A 122 0.19 10.69 14.29
CA ARG A 122 -0.46 9.81 15.26
C ARG A 122 -1.66 10.51 15.88
N VAL A 123 -2.59 9.73 16.44
CA VAL A 123 -3.63 10.23 17.34
C VAL A 123 -3.37 9.75 18.77
N GLU A 124 -3.93 10.45 19.74
CA GLU A 124 -3.93 10.00 21.15
C GLU A 124 -4.92 8.85 21.35
N HIS A 125 -6.08 8.93 20.71
CA HIS A 125 -7.18 7.99 20.90
C HIS A 125 -7.71 7.46 19.57
N ARG A 126 -7.86 6.13 19.47
CA ARG A 126 -8.45 5.46 18.31
C ARG A 126 -9.52 4.47 18.77
N PHE A 127 -10.73 4.62 18.23
CA PHE A 127 -11.90 3.80 18.59
C PHE A 127 -12.17 3.71 20.11
N GLY A 128 -11.94 4.82 20.83
CA GLY A 128 -12.13 4.90 22.28
C GLY A 128 -11.02 4.29 23.13
N MET A 129 -9.92 3.82 22.52
CA MET A 129 -8.73 3.32 23.21
C MET A 129 -7.56 4.29 23.05
N GLU A 130 -6.72 4.38 24.07
CA GLU A 130 -5.39 5.00 23.98
C GLU A 130 -4.60 4.32 22.85
N ALA A 131 -4.18 5.12 21.86
CA ALA A 131 -3.52 4.61 20.68
C ALA A 131 -2.02 4.32 20.91
N GLY A 132 -1.43 4.89 21.97
CA GLY A 132 0.02 4.85 22.20
C GLY A 132 0.77 5.46 21.02
N GLY A 133 1.96 4.93 20.70
CA GLY A 133 2.74 5.34 19.54
C GLY A 133 3.93 6.22 19.83
N SER A 134 4.36 6.28 21.09
CA SER A 134 5.55 7.05 21.42
C SER A 134 6.82 6.23 21.22
N SER A 135 6.78 4.90 21.27
CA SER A 135 7.99 4.06 21.21
C SER A 135 8.88 4.32 19.98
N PHE A 136 8.34 4.21 18.76
CA PHE A 136 9.11 4.47 17.54
C PHE A 136 9.47 5.94 17.33
N LEU A 137 8.62 6.87 17.76
CA LEU A 137 8.89 8.31 17.65
C LEU A 137 9.98 8.74 18.65
N GLU A 138 9.91 8.26 19.89
CA GLU A 138 10.90 8.45 20.95
C GLU A 138 12.24 7.81 20.58
N GLU A 139 12.22 6.60 20.01
CA GLU A 139 13.44 5.95 19.46
C GLU A 139 14.13 6.82 18.40
N MET A 140 13.36 7.59 17.62
CA MET A 140 13.88 8.53 16.63
C MET A 140 14.24 9.90 17.22
N GLY A 141 13.97 10.15 18.50
CA GLY A 141 14.15 11.45 19.13
C GLY A 141 13.19 12.52 18.62
N LEU A 142 12.03 12.11 18.10
CA LEU A 142 11.01 13.02 17.56
C LEU A 142 9.95 13.32 18.63
N GLU A 143 9.76 14.60 18.91
CA GLU A 143 8.66 15.06 19.75
C GLU A 143 7.42 15.32 18.90
N ALA A 144 6.29 14.74 19.30
CA ALA A 144 5.02 14.98 18.63
C ALA A 144 4.55 16.41 18.90
N GLN A 145 4.37 17.19 17.84
CA GLN A 145 3.75 18.52 17.93
C GLN A 145 2.24 18.37 17.75
N THR A 146 1.47 18.88 18.69
CA THR A 146 0.01 18.94 18.56
C THR A 146 -0.34 19.98 17.50
N VAL A 147 -0.66 19.53 16.31
CA VAL A 147 -1.14 20.41 15.24
C VAL A 147 -2.60 20.76 15.54
N GLY A 148 -2.84 21.97 16.04
CA GLY A 148 -4.20 22.50 16.20
C GLY A 148 -4.93 22.56 14.86
N ALA A 149 -6.26 22.48 14.87
CA ALA A 149 -7.12 22.41 13.68
C ALA A 149 -7.00 23.58 12.68
N ARG A 150 -6.09 24.54 12.90
CA ARG A 150 -5.89 25.74 12.09
C ARG A 150 -4.44 26.14 11.85
N GLU A 151 -3.49 25.29 12.22
CA GLU A 151 -2.05 25.54 12.02
C GLU A 151 -1.41 24.37 11.28
N LEU A 152 -1.95 24.02 10.11
CA LEU A 152 -1.10 23.33 9.16
C LEU A 152 0.00 24.33 8.79
N PRO A 153 1.30 23.99 8.95
CA PRO A 153 2.36 24.89 8.54
C PRO A 153 2.15 25.27 7.08
N GLU A 154 2.39 26.55 6.74
CA GLU A 154 2.04 27.13 5.42
C GLU A 154 2.70 26.39 4.24
N ASP A 155 3.71 25.56 4.53
CA ASP A 155 4.39 24.66 3.60
C ASP A 155 3.56 23.43 3.15
N ILE A 156 2.37 23.23 3.72
CA ILE A 156 1.39 22.21 3.32
C ILE A 156 0.35 22.78 2.33
N VAL A 157 0.19 24.11 2.24
CA VAL A 157 -0.87 24.76 1.45
C VAL A 157 -0.42 25.12 0.02
N HIS A 158 0.88 25.01 -0.29
CA HIS A 158 1.41 25.31 -1.62
C HIS A 158 2.21 24.15 -2.22
N SER A 159 1.55 23.43 -3.13
CA SER A 159 2.06 22.94 -4.43
C SER A 159 0.95 22.21 -5.18
#